data_AF-A0A4Y9IGS8-F1
#
_entry.id   AF-A0A4Y9IGS8-F1
#
_cell.length_a   1.000
_cell.length_b   1.000
_cell.length_c   1.000
_cell.angle_alpha   90.00
_cell.angle_beta   90.00
_cell.angle_gamma   90.00
#
_symmetry.space_group_name_H-M   'P 1'
#
loop_
_entity.id
_entity.type
_entity.pdbx_description
1 polymer ?
#
loop_
_entity_poly.entity_id
_entity_poly.type
_entity_poly.pdbx_seq_one_letter_code
_entity_poly.pdbx_strand_id
1 'polypeptide(L)'
;IMNSLKSEGVAKLVIVTDEPAKYDGVPLAEGVTVHHRDELDRIQREFREIPGCTVIIYDQTCATEKRRRRKRGTLATPDKTVVINELVCEGCGDCSVQSNCLSVEPLETEFGRKRRINQSTCNKDYSCLK
;
A
#
# COMPACT_ATOMS: atom_id res chain seq x y z
N ILE A 1 13.96 15.44 5.86
CA ILE A 1 14.40 14.03 5.66
C ILE A 1 15.14 13.87 4.34
N MET A 2 14.51 14.13 3.17
CA MET A 2 15.17 13.99 1.86
C MET A 2 16.53 14.69 1.74
N ASN A 3 16.66 15.93 2.23
CA ASN A 3 17.92 16.67 2.17
C ASN A 3 19.02 16.02 3.02
N SER A 4 18.70 15.50 4.21
CA SER A 4 19.66 14.77 5.07
C SER A 4 20.18 13.53 4.36
N LEU A 5 19.27 12.72 3.82
CA LEU A 5 19.62 11.49 3.10
C LEU A 5 20.49 11.76 1.87
N LYS A 6 20.20 12.86 1.15
CA LYS A 6 21.04 13.31 0.04
C LYS A 6 22.42 13.74 0.52
N SER A 7 22.51 14.48 1.63
CA SER A 7 23.79 14.86 2.25
C SER A 7 24.60 13.66 2.74
N GLU A 8 23.95 12.56 3.12
CA GLU A 8 24.57 11.29 3.51
C GLU A 8 25.06 10.44 2.31
N GLY A 9 24.87 10.92 1.07
CA GLY A 9 25.39 10.25 -0.12
C GLY A 9 24.50 9.14 -0.68
N VAL A 10 23.20 9.16 -0.40
CA VAL A 10 22.23 8.23 -1.03
C VAL A 10 22.28 8.39 -2.55
N ALA A 11 22.53 7.27 -3.24
CA ALA A 11 22.71 7.20 -4.69
C ALA A 11 21.40 7.50 -5.45
N LYS A 12 20.27 6.97 -4.94
CA LYS A 12 18.94 7.24 -5.50
C LYS A 12 17.90 7.34 -4.39
N LEU A 13 17.05 8.36 -4.47
CA LEU A 13 15.95 8.57 -3.53
C LEU A 13 14.66 8.84 -4.30
N VAL A 14 13.58 8.16 -3.92
CA VAL A 14 12.22 8.46 -4.40
C VAL A 14 11.23 8.48 -3.25
N ILE A 15 10.09 9.15 -3.46
CA ILE A 15 8.95 9.15 -2.54
C ILE A 15 7.84 8.31 -3.17
N VAL A 16 7.24 7.41 -2.40
CA VAL A 16 6.11 6.58 -2.81
C VAL A 16 4.92 6.88 -1.91
N THR A 17 3.75 7.16 -2.49
CA THR A 17 2.52 7.51 -1.76
C THR A 17 1.25 7.04 -2.48
N ASP A 18 0.14 6.93 -1.75
CA ASP A 18 -1.21 6.74 -2.32
C ASP A 18 -1.83 8.07 -2.82
N GLU A 19 -1.21 9.21 -2.53
CA GLU A 19 -1.74 10.53 -2.90
C GLU A 19 -0.64 11.44 -3.53
N PRO A 20 -0.10 11.11 -4.73
CA PRO A 20 1.03 11.84 -5.34
C PRO A 20 0.78 13.34 -5.50
N ALA A 21 -0.46 13.74 -5.78
CA ALA A 21 -0.87 15.13 -5.95
C ALA A 21 -0.61 16.01 -4.70
N LYS A 22 -0.41 15.43 -3.51
CA LYS A 22 0.02 16.18 -2.31
C LYS A 22 1.38 16.86 -2.48
N TYR A 23 2.19 16.38 -3.42
CA TYR A 23 3.51 16.90 -3.70
C TYR A 23 3.52 17.90 -4.86
N ASP A 24 2.36 18.24 -5.44
CA ASP A 24 2.25 19.26 -6.47
C ASP A 24 2.70 20.63 -5.92
N GLY A 25 3.72 21.22 -6.53
CA GLY A 25 4.31 22.49 -6.08
C GLY A 25 5.16 22.40 -4.80
N VAL A 26 5.37 21.21 -4.24
CA VAL A 26 6.25 21.01 -3.09
C VAL A 26 7.70 20.97 -3.57
N PRO A 27 8.61 21.79 -3.02
CA PRO A 27 10.02 21.76 -3.42
C PRO A 27 10.66 20.44 -2.96
N LEU A 28 11.15 19.66 -3.92
CA LEU A 28 11.85 18.40 -3.68
C LEU A 28 13.37 18.58 -3.77
N ALA A 29 14.11 17.71 -3.07
CA ALA A 29 15.56 17.65 -3.25
C ALA A 29 15.92 17.22 -4.68
N GLU A 30 17.10 17.60 -5.14
CA GLU A 30 17.54 17.32 -6.51
C GLU A 30 17.51 15.82 -6.85
N GLY A 31 16.82 15.50 -7.94
CA GLY A 31 16.67 14.14 -8.47
C GLY A 31 15.65 13.26 -7.74
N VAL A 32 14.94 13.79 -6.74
CA VAL A 32 13.84 13.11 -6.04
C VAL A 32 12.56 13.22 -6.85
N THR A 33 11.94 12.08 -7.10
CA THR A 33 10.64 11.97 -7.78
C THR A 33 9.60 11.35 -6.85
N VAL A 34 8.33 11.62 -7.14
CA VAL A 34 7.17 11.09 -6.40
C VAL A 34 6.43 10.12 -7.29
N HIS A 35 6.14 8.94 -6.78
CA HIS A 35 5.47 7.86 -7.51
C HIS A 35 4.24 7.38 -6.75
N HIS A 36 3.27 6.85 -7.50
CA HIS A 36 2.14 6.18 -6.88
C HIS A 36 2.60 4.83 -6.30
N ARG A 37 1.98 4.38 -5.21
CA ARG A 37 2.30 3.10 -4.56
C ARG A 37 2.19 1.86 -5.45
N ASP A 38 1.42 1.94 -6.53
CA ASP A 38 1.30 0.85 -7.51
C ASP A 38 2.62 0.63 -8.28
N GLU A 39 3.51 1.62 -8.30
CA GLU A 39 4.84 1.52 -8.93
C GLU A 39 5.90 0.94 -8.00
N LEU A 40 5.58 0.63 -6.74
CA LEU A 40 6.56 0.23 -5.72
C LEU A 40 7.39 -0.99 -6.15
N ASP A 41 6.77 -2.03 -6.71
CA ASP A 41 7.49 -3.24 -7.14
C ASP A 41 8.48 -2.92 -8.27
N ARG A 42 8.07 -2.12 -9.27
CA ARG A 42 8.93 -1.65 -10.35
C ARG A 42 10.14 -0.89 -9.80
N ILE A 43 9.89 0.06 -8.89
CA ILE A 43 10.94 0.87 -8.25
C ILE A 43 11.90 0.00 -7.45
N GLN A 44 11.40 -0.95 -6.67
CA GLN A 44 12.24 -1.87 -5.88
C GLN A 44 13.15 -2.74 -6.77
N ARG A 45 12.64 -3.19 -7.92
CA ARG A 45 13.44 -3.92 -8.91
C ARG A 45 14.51 -3.04 -9.55
N GLU A 46 14.16 -1.82 -9.96
CA GLU A 46 15.12 -0.86 -10.51
C GLU A 46 16.21 -0.52 -9.49
N PHE A 47 15.84 -0.30 -8.23
CA PHE A 47 16.78 0.05 -7.17
C PHE A 47 17.77 -1.07 -6.86
N ARG A 48 17.40 -2.33 -7.08
CA ARG A 48 18.29 -3.48 -6.92
C ARG A 48 19.51 -3.44 -7.85
N GLU A 49 19.35 -2.84 -9.03
CA GLU A 49 20.39 -2.76 -10.05
C GLU A 49 21.32 -1.54 -9.87
N ILE A 50 21.00 -0.62 -8.93
CA ILE A 50 21.77 0.60 -8.71
C ILE A 50 22.87 0.32 -7.67
N PRO A 51 24.17 0.49 -8.02
CA PRO A 51 25.23 0.41 -7.04
C PRO A 51 25.13 1.53 -6.01
N GLY A 52 25.31 1.20 -4.72
CA GLY A 52 25.27 2.15 -3.61
C GLY A 52 23.98 2.09 -2.80
N CYS A 53 23.81 3.03 -1.86
CA CYS A 53 22.62 3.09 -1.01
C CYS A 53 21.46 3.76 -1.74
N THR A 54 20.33 3.07 -1.88
CA THR A 54 19.07 3.61 -2.41
C THR A 54 18.01 3.71 -1.33
N VAL A 55 17.17 4.76 -1.35
CA VAL A 55 16.14 4.99 -0.33
C VAL A 55 14.77 5.24 -0.96
N ILE A 56 13.75 4.55 -0.42
CA ILE A 56 12.35 4.83 -0.70
C ILE A 56 11.74 5.46 0.55
N ILE A 57 11.26 6.70 0.43
CA ILE A 57 10.43 7.32 1.46
C ILE A 57 8.99 6.90 1.21
N TYR A 58 8.46 6.02 2.05
CA TYR A 58 7.08 5.54 1.93
C TYR A 58 6.15 6.44 2.75
N ASP A 59 5.50 7.40 2.08
CA ASP A 59 4.55 8.34 2.68
C ASP A 59 3.12 7.83 2.53
N GLN A 60 2.74 6.92 3.44
CA GLN A 60 1.37 6.47 3.58
C GLN A 60 1.02 6.33 5.05
N THR A 61 -0.18 6.81 5.43
CA THR A 61 -0.69 6.56 6.78
C THR A 61 -0.94 5.06 6.97
N CYS A 62 -0.33 4.45 7.99
CA CYS A 62 -0.47 3.03 8.25
C CYS A 62 -1.92 2.63 8.56
N ALA A 63 -2.27 1.37 8.31
CA ALA A 63 -3.64 0.86 8.50
C ALA A 63 -4.16 1.05 9.93
N THR A 64 -3.30 0.91 10.94
CA THR A 64 -3.68 1.12 12.35
C THR A 64 -4.02 2.57 12.64
N GLU A 65 -3.24 3.53 12.13
CA GLU A 65 -3.56 4.95 12.28
C GLU A 65 -4.80 5.35 11.48
N LYS A 66 -4.99 4.84 10.25
CA LYS A 66 -6.23 5.06 9.49
C LYS A 66 -7.46 4.59 10.29
N ARG A 67 -7.39 3.40 10.91
CA ARG A 67 -8.45 2.86 11.79
C ARG A 67 -8.67 3.74 13.03
N ARG A 68 -7.59 4.17 13.70
CA ARG A 68 -7.65 5.05 14.87
C ARG A 68 -8.32 6.38 14.56
N ARG A 69 -7.95 7.01 13.44
CA ARG A 69 -8.52 8.29 12.98
C ARG A 69 -9.99 8.16 12.61
N ARG A 70 -10.39 7.07 11.92
CA ARG A 70 -11.80 6.77 11.62
C ARG A 70 -12.64 6.60 12.90
N LYS A 71 -12.14 5.86 13.91
CA LYS A 71 -12.81 5.72 15.21
C LYS A 71 -12.97 7.06 15.95
N ARG A 72 -12.03 7.98 15.75
CA ARG A 72 -12.07 9.35 16.31
C ARG A 72 -12.85 10.35 15.44
N GLY A 73 -13.38 9.94 14.29
CA GLY A 73 -14.07 10.83 13.35
C GLY A 73 -13.16 11.82 12.62
N THR A 74 -11.84 11.66 12.68
CA THR A 74 -10.86 12.58 12.05
C THR A 74 -10.38 12.12 10.67
N LEU A 75 -10.92 11.02 10.16
CA LEU A 75 -10.69 10.54 8.80
C LEU A 75 -12.00 9.97 8.27
N ALA A 76 -12.35 10.34 7.03
CA ALA A 76 -13.53 9.82 6.36
C ALA A 76 -13.50 8.28 6.30
N THR A 77 -14.64 7.66 6.58
CA THR A 77 -14.81 6.22 6.38
C THR A 77 -15.35 6.02 4.97
N PRO A 78 -14.68 5.23 4.12
CA PRO A 78 -15.20 4.93 2.80
C PRO A 78 -16.58 4.25 2.88
N ASP A 79 -17.49 4.71 2.03
CA ASP A 79 -18.89 4.25 1.98
C ASP A 79 -19.04 2.83 1.44
N LYS A 80 -18.01 2.33 0.76
CA LYS A 80 -17.99 0.99 0.18
C LYS A 80 -17.13 0.05 0.99
N THR A 81 -17.55 -1.21 1.02
CA THR A 81 -16.81 -2.30 1.66
C THR A 81 -16.72 -3.46 0.66
N VAL A 82 -15.57 -4.12 0.62
CA VAL A 82 -15.39 -5.34 -0.18
C VAL A 82 -15.76 -6.55 0.67
N VAL A 83 -16.54 -7.45 0.09
CA VAL A 83 -16.89 -8.75 0.65
C VAL A 83 -16.57 -9.84 -0.37
N ILE A 84 -16.21 -11.02 0.09
CA ILE A 84 -16.02 -12.19 -0.76
C ILE A 84 -17.22 -13.11 -0.52
N ASN A 85 -17.97 -13.44 -1.56
CA ASN A 85 -19.03 -14.45 -1.49
C ASN A 85 -18.39 -15.84 -1.53
N GLU A 86 -18.44 -16.55 -0.40
CA GLU A 86 -17.82 -17.87 -0.25
C GLU A 86 -18.43 -18.95 -1.15
N LEU A 87 -19.69 -18.79 -1.56
CA LEU A 87 -20.38 -19.70 -2.48
C LEU A 87 -19.88 -19.57 -3.92
N VAL A 88 -19.27 -18.44 -4.26
CA VAL A 88 -18.73 -18.14 -5.60
C VAL A 88 -17.21 -18.24 -5.63
N CYS A 89 -16.54 -18.06 -4.49
CA CYS A 89 -15.09 -18.08 -4.40
C CYS A 89 -14.53 -19.46 -4.80
N GLU A 90 -13.53 -19.47 -5.69
CA GLU A 90 -12.85 -20.70 -6.12
C GLU A 90 -11.58 -21.00 -5.31
N GLY A 91 -11.15 -20.06 -4.46
CA GLY A 91 -9.94 -20.22 -3.64
C GLY A 91 -8.62 -19.97 -4.38
N CYS A 92 -8.63 -19.33 -5.56
CA CYS A 92 -7.43 -19.07 -6.39
C CYS A 92 -6.32 -18.29 -5.65
N GLY A 93 -6.69 -17.39 -4.74
CA GLY A 93 -5.74 -16.59 -3.97
C GLY A 93 -5.27 -15.30 -4.66
N ASP A 94 -5.78 -14.96 -5.84
CA ASP A 94 -5.38 -13.74 -6.57
C ASP A 94 -5.57 -12.47 -5.75
N CYS A 95 -6.68 -12.37 -5.02
CA CYS A 95 -6.92 -11.25 -4.10
C CYS A 95 -5.79 -11.05 -3.07
N SER A 96 -5.14 -12.13 -2.61
CA SER A 96 -3.98 -12.05 -1.71
C SER A 96 -2.70 -11.69 -2.46
N VAL A 97 -2.51 -12.20 -3.68
CA VAL A 97 -1.32 -11.88 -4.51
C VAL A 97 -1.32 -10.40 -4.91
N GLN A 98 -2.47 -9.87 -5.34
CA GLN A 98 -2.62 -8.47 -5.78
C GLN A 98 -2.44 -7.46 -4.64
N SER A 99 -2.98 -7.78 -3.46
CA SER A 99 -3.01 -6.83 -2.34
C SER A 99 -1.90 -7.01 -1.31
N ASN A 100 -1.29 -8.20 -1.27
CA ASN A 100 -0.44 -8.65 -0.15
C ASN A 100 -1.07 -8.34 1.23
N CYS A 101 -2.40 -8.42 1.33
CA CYS A 101 -3.16 -7.91 2.47
C CYS A 101 -3.41 -8.99 3.52
N LEU A 102 -2.99 -8.71 4.76
CA LEU A 102 -3.25 -9.58 5.92
C LEU A 102 -4.74 -9.67 6.29
N SER A 103 -5.58 -8.76 5.81
CA SER A 103 -7.03 -8.83 6.03
C SER A 103 -7.73 -9.84 5.13
N VAL A 104 -7.06 -10.39 4.11
CA VAL A 104 -7.58 -11.50 3.30
C VAL A 104 -7.23 -12.81 3.99
N GLU A 105 -8.18 -13.34 4.74
CA GLU A 105 -8.01 -14.53 5.58
C GLU A 105 -8.52 -15.79 4.87
N PRO A 106 -7.93 -16.96 5.12
CA PRO A 106 -8.53 -18.23 4.72
C PRO A 106 -9.85 -18.48 5.46
N LEU A 107 -10.78 -19.16 4.79
CA LEU A 107 -12.05 -19.62 5.37
C LEU A 107 -12.33 -21.05 4.90
N GLU A 108 -12.44 -21.98 5.84
CA GLU A 108 -12.81 -23.36 5.52
C GLU A 108 -14.34 -23.47 5.39
N THR A 109 -14.81 -24.08 4.30
CA THR A 109 -16.23 -24.25 3.99
C THR A 109 -16.50 -25.68 3.50
N GLU A 110 -17.77 -26.07 3.39
CA GLU A 110 -18.16 -27.35 2.78
C GLU A 110 -17.74 -27.48 1.31
N PHE A 111 -17.52 -26.35 0.62
CA PHE A 111 -17.07 -26.28 -0.77
C PHE A 111 -15.53 -26.16 -0.90
N GLY A 112 -14.80 -26.48 0.17
CA GLY A 112 -13.34 -26.38 0.25
C GLY A 112 -12.85 -25.05 0.81
N ARG A 113 -11.53 -24.82 0.69
CA ARG A 113 -10.86 -23.64 1.24
C ARG A 113 -11.15 -22.40 0.41
N LYS A 114 -11.80 -21.41 1.03
CA LYS A 114 -12.18 -20.11 0.47
C LYS A 114 -11.38 -18.98 1.12
N ARG A 115 -11.77 -17.74 0.79
CA ARG A 115 -11.20 -16.51 1.37
C ARG A 115 -12.31 -15.62 1.90
N ARG A 116 -11.99 -14.84 2.93
CA ARG A 116 -12.86 -13.80 3.48
C ARG A 116 -12.05 -12.54 3.77
N ILE A 117 -12.73 -11.40 3.80
CA ILE A 117 -12.12 -10.13 4.20
C ILE A 117 -12.49 -9.84 5.65
N ASN A 118 -11.48 -9.74 6.53
CA ASN A 118 -11.66 -9.30 7.90
C ASN A 118 -12.00 -7.81 7.94
N GLN A 119 -13.28 -7.50 8.15
CA GLN A 119 -13.80 -6.13 8.14
C GLN A 119 -13.26 -5.27 9.28
N SER A 120 -12.84 -5.88 10.38
CA SER A 120 -12.27 -5.17 11.53
C SER A 120 -10.82 -4.71 11.28
N THR A 121 -10.10 -5.38 10.37
CA THR A 121 -8.71 -5.04 10.05
C THR A 121 -8.50 -4.43 8.68
N CYS A 122 -9.49 -4.53 7.79
CA CYS A 122 -9.42 -3.98 6.43
C CYS A 122 -9.22 -2.45 6.43
N ASN A 123 -8.23 -1.99 5.66
CA ASN A 123 -7.92 -0.56 5.51
C ASN A 123 -8.82 0.14 4.48
N LYS A 124 -9.60 -0.62 3.69
CA LYS A 124 -10.49 -0.15 2.61
C LYS A 124 -9.76 0.66 1.52
N ASP A 125 -8.58 0.20 1.10
CA ASP A 125 -7.85 0.78 -0.04
C ASP A 125 -8.18 0.13 -1.39
N TYR A 126 -9.05 -0.90 -1.38
CA TYR A 126 -9.54 -1.63 -2.55
C TYR A 126 -8.44 -2.26 -3.42
N SER A 127 -7.22 -2.41 -2.90
CA SER A 127 -6.10 -3.02 -3.63
C SER A 127 -6.37 -4.46 -4.06
N CYS A 128 -7.23 -5.19 -3.34
CA CYS A 128 -7.63 -6.57 -3.68
C CYS A 128 -8.61 -6.67 -4.86
N LEU A 129 -9.09 -5.55 -5.40
CA LEU A 129 -9.94 -5.49 -6.60
C LEU A 129 -9.15 -5.13 -7.87
N LYS A 130 -7.85 -4.89 -7.74
CA LYS A 130 -6.96 -4.58 -8.87
C LYS A 130 -6.45 -5.85 -9.52
#